data_AF-A0A929ZUU2-F1
#
_entry.id   AF-A0A929ZUU2-F1
#
_cell.length_a   1.000
_cell.length_b   1.000
_cell.length_c   1.000
_cell.angle_alpha   90.00
_cell.angle_beta   90.00
_cell.angle_gamma   90.00
#
_symmetry.space_group_name_H-M   'P 1'
#
loop_
_entity.id
_entity.type
_entity.pdbx_description
1 polymer ?
#
loop_
_entity_poly.entity_id
_entity_poly.type
_entity_poly.pdbx_seq_one_letter_code
_entity_poly.pdbx_strand_id
1 'polypeptide(L)'
;YNLGKANAQFTGYSNFGIGQTLFNLSNGDLTGNNNFAIGFNHFNLNNGNVTGNNNFAIGFNHFNPYNGNVTGSDNLAIGSNSIYAYAGDIGGNNNMGIGNSSINIQTGNLSGYNNMGIGNSSIQVNNGGFSGYNNIALGYNSMYSYGDFTGNYNVAIGHNNILNGGSSGITGSYNIAIGNGNYSYNLGEGNGNILISAGNGIDTPSVMDNAIIIGRASWGPLQDGTIAIGNGSYGAPVLLGNSGNKVGVGGITTPKAKLDVGGEVRVSSEYGTCTYDNAGAIRFDGAHFYGCDGATWKQLDN
;
A
#
# COMPACT_ATOMS: atom_id res chain seq x y z
N TYR A 1 -30.46 19.03 -11.79
CA TYR A 1 -30.43 20.21 -10.90
C TYR A 1 -31.76 20.33 -10.18
N ASN A 2 -31.72 20.39 -8.85
CA ASN A 2 -32.86 20.73 -8.01
C ASN A 2 -32.33 21.39 -6.74
N LEU A 3 -32.75 22.61 -6.42
CA LEU A 3 -32.35 23.32 -5.19
C LEU A 3 -33.63 23.75 -4.46
N GLY A 4 -33.73 23.41 -3.17
CA GLY A 4 -35.01 23.46 -2.45
C GLY A 4 -35.15 24.61 -1.43
N LYS A 5 -34.08 25.29 -1.04
CA LYS A 5 -34.13 26.36 -0.02
C LYS A 5 -34.43 27.74 -0.60
N ALA A 6 -35.07 28.58 0.23
CA ALA A 6 -35.19 30.01 -0.04
C ALA A 6 -33.79 30.66 -0.10
N ASN A 7 -33.52 31.43 -1.15
CA ASN A 7 -32.21 32.04 -1.45
C ASN A 7 -31.07 31.05 -1.73
N ALA A 8 -31.38 29.89 -2.32
CA ALA A 8 -30.34 29.00 -2.84
C ALA A 8 -29.45 29.72 -3.87
N GLN A 9 -28.13 29.66 -3.67
CA GLN A 9 -27.15 30.18 -4.61
C GLN A 9 -26.86 29.12 -5.67
N PHE A 10 -27.14 29.48 -6.92
CA PHE A 10 -26.84 28.68 -8.11
C PHE A 10 -25.93 29.49 -9.02
N THR A 11 -24.67 29.66 -8.60
CA THR A 11 -23.67 30.51 -9.28
C THR A 11 -22.59 29.70 -9.97
N GLY A 12 -22.56 28.38 -9.76
CA GLY A 12 -21.64 27.48 -10.44
C GLY A 12 -21.89 27.43 -11.95
N TYR A 13 -20.83 27.55 -12.76
CA TYR A 13 -20.90 27.50 -14.22
C TYR A 13 -20.39 26.16 -14.80
N SER A 14 -20.86 25.82 -16.00
CA SER A 14 -20.40 24.66 -16.79
C SER A 14 -20.48 23.29 -16.10
N ASN A 15 -21.34 23.15 -15.09
CA ASN A 15 -21.68 21.84 -14.57
C ASN A 15 -22.48 21.07 -15.65
N PHE A 16 -22.21 19.77 -15.81
CA PHE A 16 -22.83 18.93 -16.83
C PHE A 16 -23.33 17.61 -16.23
N GLY A 17 -24.53 17.19 -16.62
CA GLY A 17 -25.20 16.02 -16.07
C GLY A 17 -25.98 15.22 -17.13
N ILE A 18 -25.76 13.91 -17.21
CA ILE A 18 -26.64 12.98 -17.96
C ILE A 18 -27.15 11.90 -17.00
N GLY A 19 -28.45 11.87 -16.75
CA GLY A 19 -29.08 10.85 -15.90
C GLY A 19 -30.05 11.46 -14.88
N GLN A 20 -30.23 10.79 -13.74
CA GLN A 20 -31.29 11.09 -12.77
C GLN A 20 -30.72 11.45 -11.39
N THR A 21 -31.37 12.38 -10.69
CA THR A 21 -30.99 12.84 -9.34
C THR A 21 -29.54 13.35 -9.31
N LEU A 22 -29.21 14.23 -10.27
CA LEU A 22 -27.91 14.87 -10.38
C LEU A 22 -28.00 16.33 -9.89
N PHE A 23 -27.04 16.75 -9.06
CA PHE A 23 -26.99 18.10 -8.49
C PHE A 23 -28.33 18.47 -7.81
N ASN A 24 -28.74 17.65 -6.85
CA ASN A 24 -29.96 17.84 -6.07
C ASN A 24 -29.56 18.29 -4.65
N LEU A 25 -29.75 19.57 -4.33
CA LEU A 25 -29.32 20.19 -3.08
C LEU A 25 -30.53 20.79 -2.35
N SER A 26 -31.22 20.00 -1.55
CA SER A 26 -32.49 20.42 -0.91
C SER A 26 -32.33 21.68 -0.07
N ASN A 27 -31.29 21.75 0.77
CA ASN A 27 -30.97 22.92 1.60
C ASN A 27 -29.56 23.47 1.34
N GLY A 28 -29.03 23.28 0.13
CA GLY A 28 -27.66 23.62 -0.23
C GLY A 28 -27.53 24.69 -1.32
N ASP A 29 -26.30 25.16 -1.49
CA ASP A 29 -25.87 26.04 -2.57
C ASP A 29 -24.99 25.27 -3.57
N LEU A 30 -25.18 25.52 -4.86
CA LEU A 30 -24.30 25.05 -5.94
C LEU A 30 -23.51 26.23 -6.50
N THR A 31 -22.29 26.40 -5.98
CA THR A 31 -21.36 27.46 -6.42
C THR A 31 -20.11 26.90 -7.11
N GLY A 32 -19.89 25.58 -7.03
CA GLY A 32 -18.81 24.87 -7.71
C GLY A 32 -19.03 24.79 -9.23
N ASN A 33 -17.92 24.78 -9.96
CA ASN A 33 -17.89 24.91 -11.42
C ASN A 33 -17.38 23.65 -12.11
N ASN A 34 -17.74 23.45 -13.38
CA ASN A 34 -17.22 22.40 -14.26
C ASN A 34 -17.34 20.96 -13.71
N ASN A 35 -18.29 20.68 -12.82
CA ASN A 35 -18.50 19.32 -12.34
C ASN A 35 -19.27 18.51 -13.39
N PHE A 36 -18.80 17.30 -13.66
CA PHE A 36 -19.34 16.39 -14.67
C PHE A 36 -19.92 15.14 -14.01
N ALA A 37 -21.16 14.80 -14.32
CA ALA A 37 -21.85 13.66 -13.73
C ALA A 37 -22.63 12.85 -14.79
N ILE A 38 -22.41 11.54 -14.87
CA ILE A 38 -23.22 10.63 -15.69
C ILE A 38 -23.70 9.46 -14.84
N GLY A 39 -25.02 9.26 -14.77
CA GLY A 39 -25.63 8.13 -14.08
C GLY A 39 -26.69 8.55 -13.07
N PHE A 40 -26.60 8.05 -11.84
CA PHE A 40 -27.64 8.22 -10.83
C PHE A 40 -27.09 8.71 -9.49
N ASN A 41 -27.78 9.69 -8.89
CA ASN A 41 -27.56 10.13 -7.51
C ASN A 41 -26.20 10.79 -7.23
N HIS A 42 -25.64 11.54 -8.17
CA HIS A 42 -24.40 12.30 -7.96
C HIS A 42 -24.70 13.69 -7.39
N PHE A 43 -23.88 14.15 -6.43
CA PHE A 43 -24.06 15.47 -5.81
C PHE A 43 -25.50 15.67 -5.28
N ASN A 44 -26.07 14.66 -4.63
CA ASN A 44 -27.42 14.70 -4.06
C ASN A 44 -27.35 14.96 -2.55
N LEU A 45 -27.29 16.22 -2.13
CA LEU A 45 -27.08 16.61 -0.75
C LEU A 45 -28.39 17.12 -0.12
N ASN A 46 -28.75 16.61 1.05
CA ASN A 46 -29.91 17.13 1.78
C ASN A 46 -29.59 18.48 2.46
N ASN A 47 -28.48 18.55 3.18
CA ASN A 47 -28.05 19.72 3.96
C ASN A 47 -26.55 20.00 3.74
N GLY A 48 -26.17 20.43 2.54
CA GLY A 48 -24.78 20.77 2.27
C GLY A 48 -24.60 21.43 0.92
N ASN A 49 -23.47 22.12 0.78
CA ASN A 49 -23.13 22.90 -0.40
C ASN A 49 -22.19 22.11 -1.31
N VAL A 50 -22.29 22.36 -2.60
CA VAL A 50 -21.31 21.92 -3.59
C VAL A 50 -20.56 23.15 -4.06
N THR A 51 -19.36 23.33 -3.53
CA THR A 51 -18.44 24.45 -3.85
C THR A 51 -17.20 23.99 -4.59
N GLY A 52 -16.91 22.68 -4.54
CA GLY A 52 -15.82 22.04 -5.26
C GLY A 52 -15.98 22.11 -6.78
N ASN A 53 -14.85 22.19 -7.48
CA ASN A 53 -14.80 22.38 -8.92
C ASN A 53 -14.26 21.13 -9.63
N ASN A 54 -14.55 21.00 -10.93
CA ASN A 54 -13.93 20.03 -11.83
C ASN A 54 -14.03 18.54 -11.37
N ASN A 55 -15.01 18.20 -10.55
CA ASN A 55 -15.19 16.80 -10.13
C ASN A 55 -15.88 16.01 -11.24
N PHE A 56 -15.40 14.81 -11.51
CA PHE A 56 -15.89 13.93 -12.57
C PHE A 56 -16.46 12.64 -11.96
N ALA A 57 -17.73 12.36 -12.25
CA ALA A 57 -18.48 11.25 -11.68
C ALA A 57 -19.16 10.43 -12.78
N ILE A 58 -18.93 9.10 -12.81
CA ILE A 58 -19.69 8.17 -13.64
C ILE A 58 -20.17 6.98 -12.81
N GLY A 59 -21.47 6.70 -12.86
CA GLY A 59 -22.09 5.49 -12.30
C GLY A 59 -23.16 5.80 -11.26
N PHE A 60 -22.93 5.41 -10.01
CA PHE A 60 -23.95 5.46 -8.96
C PHE A 60 -23.43 6.10 -7.66
N ASN A 61 -24.14 7.11 -7.17
CA ASN A 61 -24.04 7.63 -5.80
C ASN A 61 -22.63 8.13 -5.39
N HIS A 62 -22.03 8.98 -6.22
CA HIS A 62 -20.75 9.65 -5.90
C HIS A 62 -20.98 11.04 -5.32
N PHE A 63 -20.06 11.51 -4.48
CA PHE A 63 -20.10 12.87 -3.91
C PHE A 63 -21.43 13.18 -3.21
N ASN A 64 -21.97 12.20 -2.47
CA ASN A 64 -23.25 12.28 -1.76
C ASN A 64 -23.07 12.06 -0.25
N PRO A 65 -22.50 13.03 0.49
CA PRO A 65 -22.48 12.97 1.94
C PRO A 65 -23.88 13.21 2.51
N TYR A 66 -24.28 12.43 3.52
CA TYR A 66 -25.64 12.48 4.08
C TYR A 66 -25.98 13.84 4.72
N ASN A 67 -24.98 14.52 5.32
CA ASN A 67 -25.07 15.87 5.89
C ASN A 67 -23.70 16.57 5.85
N GLY A 68 -23.07 16.59 4.68
CA GLY A 68 -21.76 17.22 4.48
C GLY A 68 -21.73 18.06 3.21
N ASN A 69 -20.67 18.82 3.05
CA ASN A 69 -20.39 19.61 1.86
C ASN A 69 -19.48 18.83 0.90
N VAL A 70 -19.57 19.16 -0.38
CA VAL A 70 -18.56 18.80 -1.37
C VAL A 70 -17.77 20.06 -1.70
N THR A 71 -16.63 20.22 -1.04
CA THR A 71 -15.70 21.36 -1.22
C THR A 71 -14.46 20.96 -2.01
N GLY A 72 -14.17 19.65 -2.09
CA GLY A 72 -13.04 19.09 -2.82
C GLY A 72 -13.18 19.28 -4.32
N SER A 73 -12.05 19.50 -4.99
CA SER A 73 -11.95 19.75 -6.43
C SER A 73 -11.11 18.71 -7.16
N ASP A 74 -11.31 18.60 -8.47
CA ASP A 74 -10.51 17.77 -9.38
C ASP A 74 -10.54 16.27 -9.03
N ASN A 75 -11.60 15.79 -8.37
CA ASN A 75 -11.73 14.38 -8.01
C ASN A 75 -12.37 13.57 -9.15
N LEU A 76 -11.90 12.33 -9.34
CA LEU A 76 -12.42 11.37 -10.32
C LEU A 76 -13.10 10.19 -9.59
N ALA A 77 -14.39 9.97 -9.82
CA ALA A 77 -15.16 8.87 -9.26
C ALA A 77 -15.85 8.05 -10.35
N ILE A 78 -15.49 6.77 -10.50
CA ILE A 78 -16.10 5.86 -11.49
C ILE A 78 -16.51 4.55 -10.82
N GLY A 79 -17.77 4.17 -10.95
CA GLY A 79 -18.32 2.94 -10.36
C GLY A 79 -19.51 3.23 -9.45
N SER A 80 -19.50 2.70 -8.23
CA SER A 80 -20.60 2.86 -7.27
C SER A 80 -20.06 3.28 -5.91
N ASN A 81 -20.51 4.41 -5.36
CA ASN A 81 -20.00 4.97 -4.11
C ASN A 81 -18.46 5.12 -4.10
N SER A 82 -17.84 5.41 -5.24
CA SER A 82 -16.38 5.29 -5.40
C SER A 82 -15.61 6.32 -4.58
N ILE A 83 -16.11 7.55 -4.49
CA ILE A 83 -15.66 8.53 -3.51
C ILE A 83 -16.87 8.90 -2.67
N TYR A 84 -16.85 8.46 -1.41
CA TYR A 84 -18.00 8.54 -0.52
C TYR A 84 -17.56 8.81 0.91
N ALA A 85 -18.18 9.81 1.54
CA ALA A 85 -18.09 10.07 2.97
C ALA A 85 -19.51 10.11 3.54
N TYR A 86 -19.94 9.07 4.27
CA TYR A 86 -21.34 8.93 4.69
C TYR A 86 -21.80 10.09 5.59
N ALA A 87 -21.02 10.43 6.62
CA ALA A 87 -21.37 11.44 7.61
C ALA A 87 -20.26 12.48 7.81
N GLY A 88 -19.76 13.05 6.71
CA GLY A 88 -18.79 14.15 6.76
C GLY A 88 -18.60 14.85 5.43
N ASP A 89 -17.75 15.87 5.41
CA ASP A 89 -17.43 16.65 4.22
C ASP A 89 -16.52 15.86 3.27
N ILE A 90 -16.72 16.04 1.97
CA ILE A 90 -15.78 15.64 0.92
C ILE A 90 -15.03 16.89 0.49
N GLY A 91 -13.90 17.16 1.15
CA GLY A 91 -13.07 18.35 0.96
C GLY A 91 -11.72 18.11 0.29
N GLY A 92 -11.30 16.85 0.17
CA GLY A 92 -10.07 16.45 -0.47
C GLY A 92 -10.02 16.75 -1.97
N ASN A 93 -8.86 17.14 -2.49
CA ASN A 93 -8.64 17.45 -3.91
C ASN A 93 -7.91 16.32 -4.64
N ASN A 94 -8.08 16.24 -5.96
CA ASN A 94 -7.30 15.35 -6.84
C ASN A 94 -7.33 13.86 -6.44
N ASN A 95 -8.40 13.40 -5.80
CA ASN A 95 -8.55 12.00 -5.46
C ASN A 95 -9.18 11.22 -6.62
N MET A 96 -8.73 9.99 -6.83
CA MET A 96 -9.21 9.10 -7.87
C MET A 96 -9.75 7.83 -7.24
N GLY A 97 -11.07 7.62 -7.32
CA GLY A 97 -11.75 6.40 -6.90
C GLY A 97 -12.35 5.67 -8.10
N ILE A 98 -11.92 4.44 -8.39
CA ILE A 98 -12.45 3.61 -9.47
C ILE A 98 -12.84 2.23 -8.95
N GLY A 99 -14.12 1.89 -8.99
CA GLY A 99 -14.68 0.65 -8.45
C GLY A 99 -15.83 0.90 -7.49
N ASN A 100 -16.25 -0.15 -6.78
CA ASN A 100 -17.30 -0.01 -5.77
C ASN A 100 -16.68 0.39 -4.42
N SER A 101 -17.15 1.48 -3.82
CA SER A 101 -16.68 1.92 -2.49
C SER A 101 -15.17 2.18 -2.41
N SER A 102 -14.52 2.56 -3.51
CA SER A 102 -13.06 2.58 -3.63
C SER A 102 -12.34 3.47 -2.62
N ILE A 103 -12.85 4.67 -2.35
CA ILE A 103 -12.44 5.56 -1.26
C ILE A 103 -13.71 5.81 -0.43
N ASN A 104 -13.89 5.00 0.61
CA ASN A 104 -15.10 4.97 1.42
C ASN A 104 -14.80 5.30 2.88
N ILE A 105 -15.37 6.42 3.33
CA ILE A 105 -15.26 6.93 4.69
C ILE A 105 -16.65 6.82 5.35
N GLN A 106 -16.79 5.92 6.33
CA GLN A 106 -18.08 5.70 6.98
C GLN A 106 -18.43 6.80 8.00
N THR A 107 -17.44 7.35 8.69
CA THR A 107 -17.65 8.49 9.62
C THR A 107 -16.52 9.49 9.45
N GLY A 108 -16.82 10.79 9.59
CA GLY A 108 -15.80 11.83 9.46
C GLY A 108 -15.56 12.30 8.02
N ASN A 109 -14.58 13.19 7.87
CA ASN A 109 -14.34 13.94 6.64
C ASN A 109 -13.30 13.27 5.76
N LEU A 110 -13.48 13.39 4.44
CA LEU A 110 -12.43 13.16 3.45
C LEU A 110 -11.77 14.50 3.13
N SER A 111 -10.67 14.84 3.81
CA SER A 111 -9.88 16.06 3.55
C SER A 111 -8.53 15.79 2.87
N GLY A 112 -8.12 14.53 2.80
CA GLY A 112 -6.90 14.07 2.13
C GLY A 112 -6.92 14.32 0.62
N TYR A 113 -5.75 14.54 0.03
CA TYR A 113 -5.62 14.89 -1.39
C TYR A 113 -4.64 13.99 -2.14
N ASN A 114 -4.76 13.95 -3.48
CA ASN A 114 -3.93 13.13 -4.36
C ASN A 114 -3.95 11.62 -4.04
N ASN A 115 -5.03 11.10 -3.48
CA ASN A 115 -5.13 9.67 -3.18
C ASN A 115 -5.76 8.91 -4.36
N MET A 116 -5.27 7.71 -4.62
CA MET A 116 -5.77 6.83 -5.68
C MET A 116 -6.24 5.51 -5.10
N GLY A 117 -7.53 5.22 -5.20
CA GLY A 117 -8.15 3.94 -4.87
C GLY A 117 -8.74 3.29 -6.11
N ILE A 118 -8.23 2.13 -6.51
CA ILE A 118 -8.79 1.35 -7.63
C ILE A 118 -9.12 -0.06 -7.15
N GLY A 119 -10.37 -0.45 -7.22
CA GLY A 119 -10.87 -1.73 -6.73
C GLY A 119 -12.07 -1.56 -5.81
N ASN A 120 -12.60 -2.68 -5.31
CA ASN A 120 -13.68 -2.66 -4.34
C ASN A 120 -13.13 -2.34 -2.95
N SER A 121 -13.66 -1.31 -2.28
CA SER A 121 -13.23 -0.93 -0.93
C SER A 121 -11.72 -0.68 -0.80
N SER A 122 -11.04 -0.26 -1.88
CA SER A 122 -9.56 -0.20 -1.94
C SER A 122 -8.92 0.64 -0.83
N ILE A 123 -9.54 1.76 -0.47
CA ILE A 123 -9.24 2.60 0.71
C ILE A 123 -10.53 2.67 1.52
N GLN A 124 -10.52 2.04 2.69
CA GLN A 124 -11.67 2.02 3.58
C GLN A 124 -11.29 2.60 4.94
N VAL A 125 -12.10 3.55 5.42
CA VAL A 125 -11.98 4.13 6.76
C VAL A 125 -13.33 4.03 7.45
N ASN A 126 -13.42 3.20 8.47
CA ASN A 126 -14.70 2.90 9.12
C ASN A 126 -15.02 3.80 10.31
N ASN A 127 -14.00 4.27 11.03
CA ASN A 127 -14.23 5.15 12.17
C ASN A 127 -13.11 6.19 12.28
N GLY A 128 -13.29 7.34 11.62
CA GLY A 128 -12.30 8.42 11.59
C GLY A 128 -12.24 9.13 10.24
N GLY A 129 -11.60 10.29 10.21
CA GLY A 129 -11.40 11.06 8.98
C GLY A 129 -10.27 10.49 8.12
N PHE A 130 -10.33 10.77 6.81
CA PHE A 130 -9.20 10.55 5.90
C PHE A 130 -8.59 11.90 5.52
N SER A 131 -7.47 12.23 6.16
CA SER A 131 -6.70 13.46 5.93
C SER A 131 -5.33 13.21 5.30
N GLY A 132 -4.91 11.95 5.23
CA GLY A 132 -3.68 11.52 4.55
C GLY A 132 -3.68 11.84 3.05
N TYR A 133 -2.48 12.00 2.48
CA TYR A 133 -2.31 12.41 1.09
C TYR A 133 -1.27 11.56 0.35
N ASN A 134 -1.37 11.56 -0.99
CA ASN A 134 -0.49 10.80 -1.89
C ASN A 134 -0.48 9.28 -1.61
N ASN A 135 -1.60 8.69 -1.17
CA ASN A 135 -1.70 7.25 -0.95
C ASN A 135 -2.26 6.53 -2.19
N ILE A 136 -1.73 5.35 -2.52
CA ILE A 136 -2.16 4.53 -3.66
C ILE A 136 -2.60 3.15 -3.17
N ALA A 137 -3.85 2.80 -3.40
CA ALA A 137 -4.42 1.52 -3.04
C ALA A 137 -5.06 0.84 -4.25
N LEU A 138 -4.55 -0.33 -4.62
CA LEU A 138 -4.99 -1.09 -5.79
C LEU A 138 -5.42 -2.50 -5.35
N GLY A 139 -6.69 -2.85 -5.60
CA GLY A 139 -7.28 -4.16 -5.33
C GLY A 139 -8.42 -4.14 -4.32
N TYR A 140 -8.90 -5.31 -3.94
CA TYR A 140 -10.03 -5.44 -3.02
C TYR A 140 -9.57 -5.21 -1.58
N ASN A 141 -10.13 -4.19 -0.93
CA ASN A 141 -9.90 -3.91 0.48
C ASN A 141 -8.40 -3.75 0.83
N SER A 142 -7.61 -3.12 -0.04
CA SER A 142 -6.14 -3.11 0.08
C SER A 142 -5.61 -2.27 1.25
N MET A 143 -6.19 -1.09 1.49
CA MET A 143 -5.89 -0.24 2.65
C MET A 143 -7.13 -0.11 3.53
N TYR A 144 -6.98 -0.46 4.80
CA TYR A 144 -8.09 -0.46 5.73
C TYR A 144 -7.71 0.20 7.06
N SER A 145 -8.53 1.14 7.50
CA SER A 145 -8.37 1.86 8.75
C SER A 145 -9.63 1.73 9.63
N TYR A 146 -9.47 1.22 10.85
CA TYR A 146 -10.51 1.32 11.88
C TYR A 146 -10.47 2.67 12.63
N GLY A 147 -9.39 3.43 12.51
CA GLY A 147 -9.22 4.77 13.09
C GLY A 147 -9.09 5.85 12.01
N ASP A 148 -8.54 7.01 12.37
CA ASP A 148 -8.19 8.05 11.40
C ASP A 148 -7.13 7.55 10.40
N PHE A 149 -7.25 7.98 9.15
CA PHE A 149 -6.21 7.81 8.14
C PHE A 149 -5.50 9.15 7.95
N THR A 150 -4.37 9.33 8.64
CA THR A 150 -3.52 10.54 8.58
C THR A 150 -2.17 10.28 7.90
N GLY A 151 -1.84 9.01 7.69
CA GLY A 151 -0.62 8.56 7.02
C GLY A 151 -0.52 9.01 5.56
N ASN A 152 0.71 9.22 5.09
CA ASN A 152 0.99 9.77 3.76
C ASN A 152 1.90 8.86 2.96
N TYR A 153 1.85 8.95 1.64
CA TYR A 153 2.76 8.24 0.74
C TYR A 153 2.77 6.72 0.94
N ASN A 154 1.66 6.14 1.37
CA ASN A 154 1.53 4.69 1.49
C ASN A 154 1.11 4.08 0.16
N VAL A 155 1.62 2.90 -0.15
CA VAL A 155 1.26 2.12 -1.33
C VAL A 155 0.80 0.74 -0.90
N ALA A 156 -0.41 0.35 -1.27
CA ALA A 156 -0.95 -0.97 -1.05
C ALA A 156 -1.43 -1.55 -2.39
N ILE A 157 -0.86 -2.67 -2.81
CA ILE A 157 -1.26 -3.35 -4.05
C ILE A 157 -1.60 -4.78 -3.68
N GLY A 158 -2.88 -5.11 -3.62
CA GLY A 158 -3.25 -6.39 -3.06
C GLY A 158 -4.69 -6.56 -2.63
N HIS A 159 -4.87 -7.52 -1.74
CA HIS A 159 -6.17 -8.01 -1.29
C HIS A 159 -6.21 -8.08 0.24
N ASN A 160 -7.40 -7.91 0.84
CA ASN A 160 -7.73 -8.27 2.22
C ASN A 160 -6.88 -7.55 3.31
N ASN A 161 -6.95 -6.22 3.37
CA ASN A 161 -6.31 -5.40 4.41
C ASN A 161 -4.79 -5.56 4.46
N ILE A 162 -4.12 -5.70 3.31
CA ILE A 162 -2.66 -5.88 3.26
C ILE A 162 -1.91 -4.72 3.95
N LEU A 163 -2.49 -3.51 3.95
CA LEU A 163 -2.04 -2.40 4.79
C LEU A 163 -3.16 -1.99 5.74
N ASN A 164 -2.95 -2.22 7.04
CA ASN A 164 -3.92 -1.94 8.10
C ASN A 164 -3.26 -1.17 9.26
N GLY A 165 -4.01 -0.22 9.83
CA GLY A 165 -3.63 0.61 10.98
C GLY A 165 -4.28 0.22 12.32
N GLY A 166 -5.04 -0.89 12.35
CA GLY A 166 -5.74 -1.33 13.56
C GLY A 166 -6.68 -0.26 14.12
N SER A 167 -6.93 -0.27 15.43
CA SER A 167 -7.82 0.67 16.11
C SER A 167 -7.29 2.11 16.13
N SER A 168 -5.97 2.31 16.04
CA SER A 168 -5.37 3.65 15.97
C SER A 168 -5.49 4.28 14.59
N GLY A 169 -5.76 3.44 13.58
CA GLY A 169 -5.86 3.84 12.18
C GLY A 169 -4.51 3.95 11.47
N ILE A 170 -4.55 4.26 10.17
CA ILE A 170 -3.34 4.38 9.35
C ILE A 170 -2.73 5.76 9.59
N THR A 171 -1.81 5.86 10.54
CA THR A 171 -1.13 7.10 10.95
C THR A 171 0.31 7.19 10.43
N GLY A 172 0.91 6.05 10.13
CA GLY A 172 2.23 5.89 9.56
C GLY A 172 2.29 6.19 8.06
N SER A 173 3.48 6.54 7.60
CA SER A 173 3.76 7.03 6.24
C SER A 173 4.86 6.24 5.56
N TYR A 174 4.93 6.34 4.24
CA TYR A 174 5.96 5.70 3.39
C TYR A 174 5.98 4.17 3.47
N ASN A 175 4.85 3.54 3.80
CA ASN A 175 4.75 2.09 3.82
C ASN A 175 4.40 1.55 2.43
N ILE A 176 4.98 0.41 2.07
CA ILE A 176 4.67 -0.33 0.85
C ILE A 176 4.20 -1.73 1.26
N ALA A 177 3.00 -2.13 0.85
CA ALA A 177 2.46 -3.44 1.12
C ALA A 177 1.95 -4.08 -0.17
N ILE A 178 2.49 -5.24 -0.54
CA ILE A 178 2.16 -5.91 -1.81
C ILE A 178 1.75 -7.36 -1.54
N GLY A 179 0.62 -7.77 -2.11
CA GLY A 179 0.16 -9.16 -2.13
C GLY A 179 -1.14 -9.41 -1.36
N ASN A 180 -1.23 -10.49 -0.59
CA ASN A 180 -2.45 -10.87 0.11
C ASN A 180 -2.31 -10.70 1.63
N GLY A 181 -3.19 -9.91 2.23
CA GLY A 181 -3.23 -9.68 3.66
C GLY A 181 -4.34 -10.46 4.35
N ASN A 182 -4.13 -10.89 5.58
CA ASN A 182 -5.17 -11.00 6.61
C ASN A 182 -4.49 -10.95 7.99
N TYR A 183 -3.33 -10.30 8.04
CA TYR A 183 -2.36 -10.45 9.12
C TYR A 183 -2.40 -9.23 10.03
N SER A 184 -2.28 -9.46 11.33
CA SER A 184 -2.32 -8.44 12.39
C SER A 184 -1.08 -7.53 12.44
N TYR A 185 -0.25 -7.50 11.39
CA TYR A 185 0.89 -6.60 11.35
C TYR A 185 0.34 -5.20 11.15
N ASN A 186 0.37 -4.41 12.22
CA ASN A 186 -0.14 -3.05 12.23
C ASN A 186 0.82 -2.09 11.51
N LEU A 187 1.12 -2.38 10.25
CA LEU A 187 2.05 -1.60 9.43
C LEU A 187 1.61 -0.16 9.28
N GLY A 188 0.29 0.06 9.28
CA GLY A 188 -0.32 1.36 9.12
C GLY A 188 0.00 2.33 10.25
N GLU A 189 0.43 1.88 11.44
CA GLU A 189 0.90 2.78 12.51
C GLU A 189 2.38 3.17 12.36
N GLY A 190 3.20 2.30 11.77
CA GLY A 190 4.64 2.51 11.61
C GLY A 190 5.00 3.26 10.33
N ASN A 191 6.24 3.76 10.24
CA ASN A 191 6.74 4.45 9.05
C ASN A 191 7.77 3.60 8.29
N GLY A 192 7.78 3.72 6.96
CA GLY A 192 8.85 3.19 6.11
C GLY A 192 8.91 1.67 6.04
N ASN A 193 7.81 0.97 6.31
CA ASN A 193 7.76 -0.48 6.28
C ASN A 193 7.55 -0.99 4.85
N ILE A 194 8.17 -2.12 4.51
CA ILE A 194 7.91 -2.84 3.27
C ILE A 194 7.42 -4.25 3.62
N LEU A 195 6.19 -4.56 3.26
CA LEU A 195 5.62 -5.91 3.31
C LEU A 195 5.44 -6.43 1.89
N ILE A 196 6.01 -7.61 1.64
CA ILE A 196 5.69 -8.41 0.46
C ILE A 196 5.20 -9.73 1.00
N SER A 197 3.94 -10.07 0.73
CA SER A 197 3.33 -11.28 1.27
C SER A 197 2.57 -12.04 0.20
N ALA A 198 2.91 -13.31 0.01
CA ALA A 198 2.09 -14.23 -0.77
C ALA A 198 0.86 -14.66 0.05
N GLY A 199 -0.23 -15.01 -0.63
CA GLY A 199 -1.39 -15.64 -0.01
C GLY A 199 -1.29 -17.15 -0.09
N ASN A 200 -1.89 -17.85 0.87
CA ASN A 200 -1.84 -19.31 0.93
C ASN A 200 -2.93 -19.94 0.04
N GLY A 201 -2.54 -20.46 -1.12
CA GLY A 201 -3.39 -21.30 -1.97
C GLY A 201 -3.45 -22.75 -1.49
N ILE A 202 -4.19 -23.59 -2.22
CA ILE A 202 -4.08 -25.05 -2.07
C ILE A 202 -2.71 -25.48 -2.60
N ASP A 203 -1.97 -26.23 -1.80
CA ASP A 203 -0.69 -26.82 -2.19
C ASP A 203 -0.83 -27.63 -3.48
N THR A 204 0.01 -27.32 -4.46
CA THR A 204 0.15 -28.11 -5.68
C THR A 204 1.43 -28.95 -5.57
N PRO A 205 1.33 -30.27 -5.27
CA PRO A 205 2.51 -31.07 -4.96
C PRO A 205 3.59 -30.97 -6.05
N SER A 206 4.83 -30.72 -5.63
CA SER A 206 6.01 -30.57 -6.49
C SER A 206 6.04 -29.32 -7.38
N VAL A 207 5.18 -28.34 -7.12
CA VAL A 207 5.20 -27.01 -7.75
C VAL A 207 5.44 -25.98 -6.65
N MET A 208 6.23 -24.94 -6.95
CA MET A 208 6.58 -23.91 -5.98
C MET A 208 5.36 -23.06 -5.59
N ASP A 209 5.08 -23.00 -4.29
CA ASP A 209 4.04 -22.17 -3.71
C ASP A 209 4.61 -21.14 -2.70
N ASN A 210 3.94 -19.99 -2.56
CA ASN A 210 4.21 -18.95 -1.56
C ASN A 210 5.64 -18.37 -1.56
N ALA A 211 6.35 -18.37 -2.70
CA ALA A 211 7.70 -17.85 -2.79
C ALA A 211 7.76 -16.33 -3.02
N ILE A 212 8.81 -15.69 -2.50
CA ILE A 212 9.14 -14.29 -2.78
C ILE A 212 10.47 -14.25 -3.52
N ILE A 213 10.46 -13.72 -4.74
CA ILE A 213 11.65 -13.57 -5.58
C ILE A 213 11.97 -12.08 -5.71
N ILE A 214 13.15 -11.67 -5.24
CA ILE A 214 13.64 -10.30 -5.30
C ILE A 214 14.88 -10.24 -6.18
N GLY A 215 14.79 -9.50 -7.28
CA GLY A 215 15.85 -9.37 -8.27
C GLY A 215 15.68 -10.32 -9.47
N ARG A 216 16.75 -10.51 -10.24
CA ARG A 216 16.76 -11.33 -11.46
C ARG A 216 17.90 -12.31 -11.34
N ALA A 217 17.63 -13.60 -11.16
CA ALA A 217 18.64 -14.65 -11.20
C ALA A 217 18.02 -15.96 -11.71
N SER A 218 18.84 -16.84 -12.29
CA SER A 218 18.40 -18.18 -12.70
C SER A 218 18.61 -19.13 -11.54
N TRP A 219 17.52 -19.54 -10.91
CA TRP A 219 17.52 -20.54 -9.84
C TRP A 219 17.10 -21.90 -10.40
N GLY A 220 17.58 -22.99 -9.80
CA GLY A 220 16.99 -24.31 -10.00
C GLY A 220 15.59 -24.41 -9.38
N PRO A 221 15.03 -25.63 -9.23
CA PRO A 221 13.78 -25.82 -8.50
C PRO A 221 13.92 -25.28 -7.07
N LEU A 222 13.06 -24.34 -6.66
CA LEU A 222 13.00 -23.86 -5.27
C LEU A 222 11.88 -24.58 -4.52
N GLN A 223 12.05 -24.66 -3.21
CA GLN A 223 11.05 -25.23 -2.30
C GLN A 223 10.02 -24.16 -1.89
N ASP A 224 8.89 -24.58 -1.34
CA ASP A 224 7.83 -23.67 -0.88
C ASP A 224 8.32 -22.74 0.24
N GLY A 225 7.76 -21.53 0.27
CA GLY A 225 8.11 -20.51 1.25
C GLY A 225 9.54 -19.95 1.12
N THR A 226 10.24 -20.27 0.02
CA THR A 226 11.59 -19.75 -0.23
C THR A 226 11.54 -18.23 -0.48
N ILE A 227 12.43 -17.49 0.21
CA ILE A 227 12.80 -16.12 -0.17
C ILE A 227 14.10 -16.19 -0.96
N ALA A 228 14.03 -15.94 -2.26
CA ALA A 228 15.21 -15.93 -3.14
C ALA A 228 15.61 -14.49 -3.49
N ILE A 229 16.86 -14.13 -3.17
CA ILE A 229 17.42 -12.79 -3.43
C ILE A 229 18.68 -12.97 -4.31
N GLY A 230 18.70 -12.38 -5.50
CA GLY A 230 19.88 -12.48 -6.35
C GLY A 230 19.89 -11.65 -7.63
N ASN A 231 21.08 -11.54 -8.23
CA ASN A 231 21.34 -10.89 -9.50
C ASN A 231 22.13 -11.83 -10.42
N GLY A 232 21.66 -12.01 -11.65
CA GLY A 232 22.19 -12.95 -12.64
C GLY A 232 23.34 -12.39 -13.46
N SER A 233 23.85 -11.19 -13.12
CA SER A 233 25.02 -10.62 -13.75
C SER A 233 26.29 -11.17 -13.09
N TYR A 234 27.27 -11.59 -13.90
CA TYR A 234 28.52 -12.14 -13.39
C TYR A 234 29.24 -11.14 -12.47
N GLY A 235 29.61 -11.59 -11.27
CA GLY A 235 30.30 -10.76 -10.27
C GLY A 235 29.44 -9.67 -9.62
N ALA A 236 28.12 -9.63 -9.84
CA ALA A 236 27.26 -8.66 -9.18
C ALA A 236 27.08 -9.00 -7.68
N PRO A 237 27.39 -8.07 -6.76
CA PRO A 237 27.19 -8.31 -5.33
C PRO A 237 25.71 -8.20 -4.95
N VAL A 238 25.29 -9.01 -3.96
CA VAL A 238 24.07 -8.77 -3.19
C VAL A 238 24.51 -8.13 -1.86
N LEU A 239 24.19 -6.86 -1.67
CA LEU A 239 24.56 -6.12 -0.45
C LEU A 239 23.43 -6.21 0.57
N LEU A 240 23.72 -6.75 1.76
CA LEU A 240 22.80 -6.85 2.88
C LEU A 240 23.24 -5.87 3.99
N GLY A 241 22.87 -4.60 3.83
CA GLY A 241 23.23 -3.50 4.73
C GLY A 241 24.53 -2.74 4.37
N ASN A 242 24.88 -1.73 5.16
CA ASN A 242 26.11 -0.93 5.06
C ASN A 242 27.09 -1.19 6.24
N SER A 243 28.17 -0.41 6.33
CA SER A 243 29.22 -0.54 7.35
C SER A 243 28.74 -0.58 8.81
N GLY A 244 27.61 0.03 9.14
CA GLY A 244 26.99 0.05 10.48
C GLY A 244 25.86 -0.96 10.68
N ASN A 245 25.46 -1.70 9.65
CA ASN A 245 24.38 -2.68 9.74
C ASN A 245 24.89 -4.08 10.11
N LYS A 246 23.96 -4.92 10.57
CA LYS A 246 24.21 -6.31 10.96
C LYS A 246 23.08 -7.20 10.44
N VAL A 247 23.41 -8.45 10.13
CA VAL A 247 22.48 -9.48 9.64
C VAL A 247 22.37 -10.59 10.68
N GLY A 248 21.13 -10.86 11.12
CA GLY A 248 20.81 -11.99 11.99
C GLY A 248 20.20 -13.13 11.19
N VAL A 249 20.64 -14.37 11.44
CA VAL A 249 20.12 -15.59 10.81
C VAL A 249 19.69 -16.58 11.89
N GLY A 250 18.64 -17.36 11.63
CA GLY A 250 18.16 -18.39 12.57
C GLY A 250 17.41 -17.85 13.79
N GLY A 251 16.61 -16.80 13.60
CA GLY A 251 15.79 -16.21 14.67
C GLY A 251 16.48 -15.15 15.54
N ILE A 252 17.72 -14.77 15.21
CA ILE A 252 18.44 -13.68 15.90
C ILE A 252 17.86 -12.33 15.47
N THR A 253 17.17 -11.66 16.40
CA THR A 253 16.58 -10.33 16.17
C THR A 253 17.47 -9.17 16.62
N THR A 254 18.50 -9.42 17.43
CA THR A 254 19.48 -8.40 17.87
C THR A 254 20.92 -8.89 17.65
N PRO A 255 21.46 -8.78 16.43
CA PRO A 255 22.77 -9.31 16.07
C PRO A 255 23.93 -8.64 16.82
N LYS A 256 24.89 -9.44 17.29
CA LYS A 256 26.10 -8.97 17.98
C LYS A 256 27.27 -8.77 17.02
N ALA A 257 27.35 -9.53 15.93
CA ALA A 257 28.34 -9.38 14.86
C ALA A 257 27.70 -8.88 13.54
N LYS A 258 28.51 -8.54 12.53
CA LYS A 258 28.01 -8.13 11.20
C LYS A 258 27.18 -9.22 10.54
N LEU A 259 27.57 -10.48 10.71
CA LEU A 259 26.76 -11.67 10.45
C LEU A 259 26.72 -12.48 11.73
N ASP A 260 25.53 -12.67 12.29
CA ASP A 260 25.30 -13.43 13.52
C ASP A 260 24.32 -14.57 13.20
N VAL A 261 24.77 -15.82 13.38
CA VAL A 261 24.02 -17.01 12.99
C VAL A 261 23.71 -17.83 14.21
N GLY A 262 22.41 -17.99 14.50
CA GLY A 262 21.91 -18.95 15.47
C GLY A 262 21.70 -20.30 14.81
N GLY A 263 22.49 -21.29 15.17
CA GLY A 263 22.46 -22.62 14.54
C GLY A 263 23.78 -22.95 13.83
N GLU A 264 23.70 -23.75 12.76
CA GLU A 264 24.86 -24.19 11.99
C GLU A 264 25.16 -23.28 10.79
N VAL A 265 26.43 -23.22 10.41
CA VAL A 265 26.90 -22.62 9.15
C VAL A 265 27.58 -23.71 8.35
N ARG A 266 27.01 -24.05 7.19
CA ARG A 266 27.63 -24.95 6.23
C ARG A 266 28.39 -24.14 5.18
N VAL A 267 29.70 -24.33 5.11
CA VAL A 267 30.55 -23.76 4.05
C VAL A 267 30.88 -24.83 3.02
N SER A 268 30.97 -24.45 1.75
CA SER A 268 31.34 -25.35 0.65
C SER A 268 32.85 -25.36 0.40
N SER A 269 33.28 -26.19 -0.55
CA SER A 269 34.61 -26.10 -1.13
C SER A 269 34.75 -24.82 -1.95
N GLU A 270 35.95 -24.24 -1.87
CA GLU A 270 36.42 -23.10 -2.66
C GLU A 270 37.79 -23.49 -3.21
N TYR A 271 37.96 -23.42 -4.54
CA TYR A 271 39.17 -23.87 -5.23
C TYR A 271 40.16 -22.72 -5.52
N GLY A 272 39.78 -21.48 -5.20
CA GLY A 272 40.64 -20.31 -5.31
C GLY A 272 41.87 -20.34 -4.39
N THR A 273 42.91 -19.61 -4.80
CA THR A 273 44.09 -19.36 -3.98
C THR A 273 43.76 -18.44 -2.79
N CYS A 274 44.41 -18.67 -1.65
CA CYS A 274 44.38 -17.71 -0.55
C CYS A 274 45.25 -16.50 -0.92
N THR A 275 44.67 -15.31 -0.85
CA THR A 275 45.26 -14.02 -1.21
C THR A 275 44.83 -12.98 -0.17
N TYR A 276 45.37 -11.76 -0.29
CA TYR A 276 44.95 -10.66 0.59
C TYR A 276 43.44 -10.37 0.49
N ASP A 277 42.84 -10.57 -0.69
CA ASP A 277 41.42 -10.24 -0.95
C ASP A 277 40.45 -11.16 -0.20
N ASN A 278 40.85 -12.39 0.13
CA ASN A 278 40.03 -13.37 0.86
C ASN A 278 40.63 -13.78 2.22
N ALA A 279 41.53 -12.98 2.77
CA ALA A 279 42.04 -13.16 4.12
C ALA A 279 40.89 -13.23 5.14
N GLY A 280 40.92 -14.23 6.03
CA GLY A 280 39.86 -14.52 7.01
C GLY A 280 38.72 -15.40 6.49
N ALA A 281 38.70 -15.79 5.21
CA ALA A 281 37.71 -16.74 4.68
C ALA A 281 37.88 -18.14 5.28
N ILE A 282 36.75 -18.85 5.41
CA ILE A 282 36.70 -20.25 5.86
C ILE A 282 36.12 -21.11 4.73
N ARG A 283 36.73 -22.27 4.47
CA ARG A 283 36.24 -23.25 3.49
C ARG A 283 36.28 -24.68 4.04
N PHE A 284 35.57 -25.60 3.38
CA PHE A 284 35.61 -27.03 3.67
C PHE A 284 36.05 -27.82 2.42
N ASP A 285 37.06 -28.69 2.53
CA ASP A 285 37.60 -29.42 1.37
C ASP A 285 36.97 -30.81 1.13
N GLY A 286 36.05 -31.23 2.00
CA GLY A 286 35.48 -32.58 2.01
C GLY A 286 35.90 -33.41 3.22
N ALA A 287 37.00 -33.05 3.89
CA ALA A 287 37.51 -33.69 5.09
C ALA A 287 37.73 -32.69 6.24
N HIS A 288 38.30 -31.53 5.96
CA HIS A 288 38.75 -30.55 6.95
C HIS A 288 38.31 -29.13 6.64
N PHE A 289 38.27 -28.29 7.68
CA PHE A 289 38.04 -26.86 7.59
C PHE A 289 39.37 -26.11 7.49
N TYR A 290 39.42 -25.10 6.61
CA TYR A 290 40.60 -24.26 6.43
C TYR A 290 40.25 -22.77 6.53
N GLY A 291 41.16 -21.99 7.12
CA GLY A 291 41.13 -20.53 7.15
C GLY A 291 42.23 -19.94 6.24
N CYS A 292 41.93 -18.85 5.53
CA CYS A 292 42.91 -18.12 4.72
C CYS A 292 43.62 -17.05 5.58
N ASP A 293 44.95 -17.12 5.69
CA ASP A 293 45.77 -16.15 6.44
C ASP A 293 46.21 -14.92 5.61
N GLY A 294 45.76 -14.82 4.36
CA GLY A 294 46.15 -13.81 3.38
C GLY A 294 47.23 -14.26 2.39
N ALA A 295 47.85 -15.43 2.59
CA ALA A 295 48.82 -16.01 1.68
C ALA A 295 48.64 -17.53 1.46
N THR A 296 48.22 -18.27 2.48
CA THR A 296 48.03 -19.73 2.44
C THR A 296 46.78 -20.17 3.20
N TRP A 297 46.24 -21.33 2.81
CA TRP A 297 45.16 -21.99 3.54
C TRP A 297 45.73 -22.81 4.71
N LYS A 298 45.22 -22.58 5.92
CA LYS A 298 45.61 -23.30 7.16
C LYS A 298 44.45 -24.11 7.69
N GLN A 299 44.70 -25.37 8.04
CA GLN A 299 43.71 -26.24 8.66
C GLN A 299 43.31 -25.70 10.04
N LEU A 300 42.02 -25.76 10.38
CA LEU A 300 41.44 -25.21 11.61
C LEU A 300 40.98 -26.29 12.60
N ASP A 301 40.70 -27.50 12.11
CA ASP A 301 40.22 -28.65 12.86
C ASP A 301 41.30 -29.74 12.98
N ASN A 302 41.14 -30.64 13.95
CA ASN A 302 42.10 -31.71 14.29
C ASN A 302 41.68 -33.06 13.71
#